data_AF-A0A2M9BAU0-F1
#
_entry.id   AF-A0A2M9BAU0-F1
#
_cell.length_a   1.000
_cell.length_b   1.000
_cell.length_c   1.000
_cell.angle_alpha   90.00
_cell.angle_beta   90.00
_cell.angle_gamma   90.00
#
_symmetry.space_group_name_H-M   'P 1'
#
loop_
_entity.id
_entity.type
_entity.pdbx_description
1 polymer ?
#
loop_
_entity_poly.entity_id
_entity_poly.type
_entity_poly.pdbx_seq_one_letter_code
_entity_poly.pdbx_strand_id
1 'polypeptide(L)' 'MSQPQQVTYTSQQLQAALETAYESMLAFKRYKKTPVVIVRDGQVVEVMPDSLPSTTPKAA' A
#
# COMPACT_ATOMS: atom_id res chain seq x y z
N MET A 1 -28.30 19.37 7.64
CA MET A 1 -27.36 18.29 8.02
C MET A 1 -27.01 17.51 6.76
N SER A 2 -25.85 17.78 6.17
CA SER A 2 -25.41 17.18 4.89
C SER A 2 -24.18 16.32 5.15
N GLN A 3 -24.36 15.19 5.84
CA GLN A 3 -23.28 14.37 6.37
C GLN A 3 -22.83 13.13 5.55
N PRO A 4 -23.55 12.60 4.53
CA PRO A 4 -23.09 11.38 3.85
C PRO A 4 -22.03 11.62 2.76
N GLN A 5 -21.92 12.81 2.18
CA GLN A 5 -20.99 13.07 1.06
C GLN A 5 -19.54 13.30 1.52
N GLN A 6 -19.33 13.92 2.70
CA GLN A 6 -17.98 14.19 3.23
C GLN A 6 -17.23 12.90 3.59
N VAL A 7 -17.93 11.91 4.18
CA VAL A 7 -17.31 10.65 4.64
C VAL A 7 -16.72 9.86 3.47
N THR A 8 -17.43 9.80 2.34
CA THR A 8 -16.98 9.09 1.13
C THR A 8 -15.75 9.76 0.51
N TYR A 9 -15.75 11.10 0.45
CA TYR A 9 -14.61 11.85 -0.09
C TYR A 9 -13.34 11.63 0.73
N THR A 10 -13.45 11.69 2.07
CA THR A 10 -12.32 11.43 2.96
C THR A 10 -11.79 10.00 2.82
N SER A 11 -12.66 9.01 2.67
CA SER A 11 -12.24 7.61 2.50
C SER A 11 -11.46 7.38 1.21
N GLN A 12 -11.89 7.97 0.10
CA GLN A 12 -11.22 7.83 -1.21
C GLN A 12 -9.84 8.50 -1.21
N GLN A 13 -9.74 9.69 -0.61
CA GLN A 13 -8.46 10.37 -0.47
C GLN A 13 -7.48 9.60 0.41
N LEU A 14 -7.97 9.04 1.52
CA LEU A 14 -7.15 8.21 2.41
C LEU A 14 -6.63 6.98 1.66
N GLN A 15 -7.49 6.30 0.91
CA GLN A 15 -7.11 5.14 0.12
C GLN A 15 -6.02 5.49 -0.90
N ALA A 16 -6.20 6.57 -1.69
CA ALA A 16 -5.22 7.00 -2.67
C ALA A 16 -3.86 7.38 -2.03
N ALA A 17 -3.89 8.01 -0.86
CA ALA A 17 -2.68 8.36 -0.11
C ALA A 17 -1.95 7.10 0.39
N LEU A 18 -2.68 6.10 0.88
CA LEU A 18 -2.12 4.82 1.34
C LEU A 18 -1.54 4.01 0.19
N GLU A 19 -2.22 3.95 -0.96
CA GLU A 19 -1.71 3.29 -2.17
C GLU A 19 -0.42 3.97 -2.66
N THR A 20 -0.38 5.30 -2.68
CA THR A 20 0.82 6.06 -3.07
C THR A 20 1.98 5.82 -2.12
N ALA A 21 1.73 5.82 -0.80
CA ALA A 21 2.75 5.56 0.21
C ALA A 21 3.30 4.13 0.10
N TYR A 22 2.42 3.16 -0.15
CA TYR A 22 2.78 1.76 -0.34
C TYR A 22 3.69 1.56 -1.56
N GLU A 23 3.35 2.11 -2.71
CA GLU A 23 4.17 2.02 -3.92
C GLU A 23 5.54 2.70 -3.74
N SER A 24 5.55 3.87 -3.10
CA SER A 24 6.79 4.59 -2.79
C SER A 24 7.71 3.77 -1.87
N MET A 25 7.14 3.09 -0.87
CA MET A 25 7.88 2.20 0.02
C MET A 25 8.46 1.01 -0.76
N LEU A 26 7.67 0.34 -1.60
CA LEU A 26 8.17 -0.77 -2.41
C LEU A 26 9.29 -0.34 -3.34
N ALA A 27 9.14 0.80 -4.04
CA ALA A 27 10.17 1.34 -4.92
C ALA A 27 11.48 1.62 -4.17
N PHE A 28 11.40 2.23 -2.97
CA PHE A 28 12.56 2.46 -2.13
C PHE A 28 13.25 1.15 -1.71
N LYS A 29 12.46 0.16 -1.30
CA LYS A 29 12.97 -1.16 -0.87
C LYS A 29 13.64 -1.92 -2.02
N ARG A 30 13.07 -1.86 -3.23
CA ARG A 30 13.69 -2.39 -4.48
C ARG A 30 15.02 -1.71 -4.76
N TYR A 31 15.06 -0.38 -4.73
CA TYR A 31 16.27 0.40 -4.95
C TYR A 31 17.37 0.02 -3.94
N LYS A 32 17.01 -0.12 -2.66
CA LYS A 32 17.92 -0.54 -1.60
C LYS A 32 18.21 -2.05 -1.59
N LYS A 33 17.52 -2.85 -2.41
CA LYS A 33 17.63 -4.32 -2.45
C LYS A 33 17.41 -4.94 -1.07
N THR A 34 16.39 -4.46 -0.35
CA THR A 34 16.07 -4.92 1.02
C THR A 34 14.64 -5.46 1.11
N PRO A 35 14.39 -6.42 2.02
CA PRO A 35 13.04 -6.92 2.27
C PRO A 35 12.12 -5.87 2.89
N VAL A 36 10.82 -6.09 2.70
CA VAL A 36 9.77 -5.54 3.54
C VAL A 36 9.53 -6.52 4.68
N VAL A 37 9.53 -6.02 5.91
CA VAL A 37 9.23 -6.81 7.11
C VAL A 37 7.75 -6.62 7.43
N ILE A 38 7.00 -7.71 7.48
CA ILE A 38 5.56 -7.69 7.82
C ILE A 38 5.26 -8.72 8.90
N VAL A 39 4.13 -8.54 9.57
CA VAL A 39 3.56 -9.58 10.43
C VAL A 39 2.50 -10.34 9.63
N ARG A 40 2.67 -11.64 9.49
CA ARG A 40 1.70 -12.56 8.87
C ARG A 40 1.48 -13.73 9.81
N ASP A 41 0.22 -14.00 10.15
CA ASP A 41 -0.17 -15.09 11.05
C ASP A 41 0.55 -15.06 12.41
N GLY A 42 0.74 -13.85 12.96
CA GLY A 42 1.45 -13.62 14.22
C GLY A 42 2.98 -13.77 14.15
N GLN A 43 3.54 -14.06 12.97
CA GLN A 43 4.97 -14.21 12.76
C GLN A 43 5.54 -13.03 11.97
N VAL A 44 6.76 -12.62 12.34
CA VAL A 44 7.52 -11.62 11.59
C VAL A 44 8.18 -12.31 10.41
N VAL A 45 7.85 -11.87 9.20
CA VAL A 45 8.38 -12.43 7.95
C VAL A 45 8.98 -11.34 7.07
N GLU A 46 10.05 -11.69 6.37
CA GLU A 46 10.70 -10.86 5.38
C GLU A 46 10.23 -11.24 3.99
N VAL A 47 9.75 -10.24 3.23
CA VAL A 47 9.16 -10.45 1.91
C VAL A 47 9.86 -9.55 0.90
N MET A 48 10.29 -10.12 -0.23
CA MET A 48 10.88 -9.32 -1.30
C MET A 48 9.83 -8.41 -1.93
N PRO A 49 10.15 -7.14 -2.23
CA PRO A 49 9.20 -6.20 -2.82
C PRO A 49 8.52 -6.68 -4.11
N ASP A 50 9.16 -7.58 -4.86
CA ASP A 50 8.65 -8.11 -6.13
C ASP A 50 7.64 -9.25 -5.94
N SER A 51 7.58 -9.83 -4.75
CA SER A 51 6.58 -10.84 -4.37
C SER A 51 5.32 -10.24 -3.75
N LEU A 52 5.30 -8.93 -3.53
CA LEU A 52 4.16 -8.20 -3.01
C LEU A 52 3.28 -7.68 -4.16
N PRO A 53 1.94 -7.67 -3.99
CA PRO A 53 1.04 -7.15 -5.02
C PRO A 53 1.28 -5.65 -5.22
N SER A 54 1.19 -5.20 -6.46
CA SER A 54 1.15 -3.78 -6.77
C SER A 54 -0.27 -3.24 -6.61
N THR A 55 -0.41 -1.99 -6.20
CA THR A 55 -1.70 -1.29 -6.11
C THR A 55 -2.08 -0.63 -7.43
N THR A 56 -1.18 -0.56 -8.41
CA THR A 56 -1.57 -0.15 -9.77
C THR A 56 -2.42 -1.23 -10.42
N PRO A 57 -3.62 -0.89 -10.91
CA PRO A 57 -4.41 -1.84 -11.70
C PRO A 57 -3.58 -2.23 -12.92
N LYS A 58 -3.32 -3.53 -13.06
CA LYS A 58 -2.75 -4.12 -14.26
C LYS A 58 -3.67 -3.72 -15.42
N ALA A 59 -3.23 -2.81 -16.29
CA ALA A 59 -3.91 -2.55 -17.55
C ALA A 59 -4.02 -3.89 -18.28
N ALA A 60 -5.27 -4.33 -18.49
CA ALA A 60 -5.61 -5.53 -19.24
C ALA A 60 -5.27 -5.37 -20.71
#